data_AF-A0A843CLZ4-F1
#
_entry.id   AF-A0A843CLZ4-F1
#
_cell.length_a   1.000
_cell.length_b   1.000
_cell.length_c   1.000
_cell.angle_alpha   90.00
_cell.angle_beta   90.00
_cell.angle_gamma   90.00
#
_symmetry.space_group_name_H-M   'P 1'
#
loop_
_entity.id
_entity.type
_entity.pdbx_description
1 polymer ?
#
loop_
_entity_poly.entity_id
_entity_poly.type
_entity_poly.pdbx_seq_one_letter_code
_entity_poly.pdbx_strand_id
1 'polypeptide(L)' 'MVFDGMIGGKHTSAESIKRGFPSHLKGDVDKALKRLVKSNLVIHHPTSYGIQYSLNPKMLEEIRKITKDFG' A
#
# COMPACT_ATOMS: atom_id res chain seq x y z
N MET A 1 -2.97 10.93 17.66
CA MET A 1 -2.31 11.52 16.47
C MET A 1 -1.10 10.68 16.13
N VAL A 2 -1.13 9.78 15.12
CA VAL A 2 0.07 8.95 14.81
C VAL A 2 0.35 8.71 13.32
N PHE A 3 -0.49 9.14 12.36
CA PHE A 3 -0.31 8.74 10.95
C PHE A 3 -0.18 9.89 9.95
N ASP A 4 -0.11 11.14 10.42
CA ASP A 4 -0.22 12.31 9.55
C ASP A 4 1.02 12.54 8.65
N GLY A 5 2.20 12.03 9.05
CA GLY A 5 3.45 12.22 8.30
C GLY A 5 3.91 11.07 7.41
N MET A 6 3.22 9.92 7.39
CA MET A 6 3.70 8.73 6.64
C MET A 6 2.90 8.43 5.37
N ILE A 7 1.75 9.06 5.19
CA ILE A 7 0.84 8.73 4.09
C ILE A 7 1.08 9.66 2.91
N GLY A 8 1.53 9.10 1.79
CA GLY A 8 1.82 9.81 0.54
C GLY A 8 3.31 10.03 0.26
N GLY A 9 4.15 10.16 1.31
CA GLY A 9 5.61 10.37 1.16
C GLY A 9 6.48 9.12 1.36
N LYS A 10 5.95 8.06 1.98
CA LYS A 10 6.70 6.83 2.26
C LYS A 10 6.52 5.82 1.14
N HIS A 11 7.47 5.81 0.21
CA HIS A 11 7.54 4.79 -0.82
C HIS A 11 8.04 3.48 -0.21
N THR A 12 7.21 2.44 -0.28
CA THR A 12 7.53 1.12 0.25
C THR A 12 7.66 0.14 -0.90
N SER A 13 8.83 -0.48 -1.06
CA SER A 13 9.05 -1.48 -2.10
C SER A 13 8.14 -2.69 -1.92
N ALA A 14 7.69 -3.28 -3.04
CA ALA A 14 6.89 -4.50 -3.07
C ALA A 14 7.46 -5.61 -2.16
N GLU A 15 8.79 -5.75 -2.15
CA GLU A 15 9.50 -6.75 -1.36
C GLU A 15 9.41 -6.49 0.14
N SER A 16 9.50 -5.22 0.56
CA SER A 16 9.38 -4.84 1.98
C SER A 16 7.97 -5.13 2.49
N ILE A 17 6.94 -4.84 1.69
CA ILE A 17 5.55 -5.19 2.01
C ILE A 17 5.43 -6.71 2.16
N LYS A 18 5.93 -7.49 1.19
CA LYS A 18 5.90 -8.95 1.22
C LYS A 18 6.70 -9.57 2.37
N ARG A 19 7.71 -8.90 2.93
CA ARG A 19 8.47 -9.39 4.10
C ARG A 19 7.63 -9.48 5.37
N GLY A 20 6.59 -8.67 5.50
CA GLY A 20 5.65 -8.74 6.62
C GLY A 20 4.70 -9.93 6.57
N PHE A 21 4.69 -10.71 5.48
CA PHE A 21 3.76 -11.81 5.28
C PHE A 21 4.46 -13.17 5.13
N PRO A 22 3.80 -14.27 5.56
CA PRO A 22 4.23 -15.63 5.30
C PRO A 22 4.48 -15.88 3.80
N SER A 23 5.46 -16.73 3.47
CA SER A 23 5.83 -17.00 2.07
C SER A 23 4.67 -17.49 1.20
N HIS A 24 3.75 -18.28 1.76
CA HIS A 24 2.59 -18.80 1.04
C HIS A 24 1.56 -17.69 0.68
N LEU A 25 1.55 -16.58 1.41
CA LEU A 25 0.63 -15.45 1.17
C LEU A 25 1.20 -14.38 0.23
N LYS A 26 2.49 -14.45 -0.13
CA LYS A 26 3.16 -13.42 -0.95
C LYS A 26 2.50 -13.24 -2.31
N GLY A 27 1.96 -14.30 -2.91
CA GLY A 27 1.21 -14.23 -4.17
C GLY A 27 -0.13 -13.49 -4.01
N ASP A 28 -0.81 -13.69 -2.89
CA ASP A 28 -2.06 -12.99 -2.57
C ASP A 28 -1.82 -11.51 -2.24
N VAL A 29 -0.71 -11.20 -1.58
CA VAL A 29 -0.28 -9.82 -1.34
C VAL A 29 -0.06 -9.07 -2.66
N ASP A 30 0.57 -9.68 -3.66
CA ASP A 30 0.75 -9.07 -4.99
C ASP A 30 -0.59 -8.77 -5.68
N LYS A 31 -1.52 -9.73 -5.64
CA LYS A 31 -2.89 -9.54 -6.16
C LYS A 31 -3.61 -8.42 -5.43
N ALA A 32 -3.51 -8.36 -4.10
CA ALA A 32 -4.11 -7.30 -3.30
C ALA A 32 -3.54 -5.92 -3.67
N LEU A 33 -2.21 -5.80 -3.79
CA LEU A 33 -1.55 -4.56 -4.21
C LEU A 33 -2.04 -4.09 -5.58
N LYS A 34 -2.14 -5.00 -6.56
CA LYS A 34 -2.70 -4.68 -7.89
C LYS A 34 -4.16 -4.20 -7.81
N ARG A 35 -4.99 -4.82 -6.97
CA ARG A 35 -6.37 -4.38 -6.76
C ARG A 35 -6.44 -2.99 -6.11
N LEU A 36 -5.62 -2.73 -5.11
CA LEU A 36 -5.56 -1.42 -4.45
C LEU A 36 -5.11 -0.31 -5.39
N VAL A 37 -4.18 -0.61 -6.30
CA VAL A 37 -3.81 0.32 -7.37
C VAL A 37 -4.95 0.55 -8.35
N LYS A 38 -5.65 -0.51 -8.76
CA LYS A 38 -6.82 -0.40 -9.66
C LYS A 38 -7.94 0.45 -9.05
N SER A 39 -8.12 0.37 -7.73
CA SER A 39 -9.07 1.19 -6.97
C SER A 39 -8.53 2.58 -6.62
N ASN A 40 -7.35 2.95 -7.11
CA ASN A 40 -6.69 4.23 -6.88
C ASN A 40 -6.36 4.53 -5.40
N LEU A 41 -6.45 3.54 -4.51
CA LEU A 41 -6.14 3.68 -3.08
C LEU A 41 -4.62 3.65 -2.83
N VAL A 42 -3.89 2.96 -3.70
CA VAL A 42 -2.42 2.87 -3.69
C VAL A 42 -1.91 3.35 -5.04
N ILE A 43 -0.79 4.06 -5.04
CA ILE A 43 -0.07 4.48 -6.23
C ILE A 43 1.14 3.58 -6.37
N HIS A 44 1.41 3.10 -7.59
CA HIS A 44 2.68 2.45 -7.90
C HIS A 44 3.65 3.43 -8.57
N HIS A 45 4.92 3.27 -8.27
CA HIS A 45 6.02 3.98 -8.90
C HIS A 45 7.01 2.95 -9.41
N PRO A 46 7.05 2.68 -10.73
CA PRO A 46 8.06 1.82 -11.31
C PRO A 46 9.42 2.52 -11.20
N THR A 47 10.41 1.84 -10.65
CA THR A 47 11.80 2.31 -10.58
C THR A 47 12.74 1.26 -11.12
N SER A 48 13.98 1.63 -11.49
CA SER A 48 14.95 0.70 -12.06
C SER A 48 15.27 -0.50 -11.15
N TYR A 49 15.06 -0.36 -9.83
CA TYR A 49 15.28 -1.43 -8.84
C TYR A 49 14.00 -2.15 -8.40
N GLY A 50 12.85 -1.85 -9.01
CA GLY A 50 11.58 -2.51 -8.73
C GLY A 50 10.41 -1.55 -8.52
N ILE A 51 9.25 -2.12 -8.19
CA ILE A 51 8.01 -1.35 -7.99
C ILE A 51 7.93 -0.90 -6.54
N GLN A 52 7.75 0.41 -6.37
CA GLN A 52 7.45 1.02 -5.08
C GLN A 52 5.96 1.35 -5.00
N TYR A 53 5.39 1.23 -3.81
CA TYR A 53 4.00 1.53 -3.54
C TYR A 53 3.90 2.62 -2.47
N SER A 54 2.92 3.50 -2.65
CA SER A 54 2.57 4.56 -1.70
C SER A 54 1.06 4.64 -1.59
N LEU A 55 0.56 5.00 -0.42
CA LEU A 55 -0.87 5.28 -0.25
C LEU A 55 -1.22 6.55 -1.03
N ASN A 56 -2.38 6.58 -1.69
CA ASN A 56 -2.83 7.75 -2.41
C ASN A 56 -3.30 8.83 -1.43
N PRO A 57 -2.62 9.99 -1.32
CA PRO A 57 -3.01 11.05 -0.39
C PRO A 57 -4.39 11.64 -0.73
N LYS A 58 -4.82 11.57 -2.00
CA LYS A 58 -6.16 12.05 -2.41
C LYS A 58 -7.29 11.12 -1.97
N MET A 59 -6.98 9.86 -1.65
CA MET A 59 -7.94 8.86 -1.19
C MET A 59 -7.82 8.60 0.32
N LEU A 60 -7.08 9.44 1.04
CA LEU A 60 -6.79 9.26 2.47
C LEU A 60 -8.03 9.11 3.33
N GLU A 61 -9.07 9.92 3.06
CA GLU A 61 -10.32 9.85 3.81
C GLU A 61 -11.02 8.51 3.62
N GLU A 62 -11.02 7.97 2.39
CA GLU A 62 -11.59 6.66 2.08
C GLU A 62 -10.78 5.53 2.73
N ILE A 63 -9.46 5.59 2.60
CA ILE A 63 -8.54 4.62 3.24
C ILE A 63 -8.76 4.62 4.75
N ARG A 64 -8.91 5.81 5.36
CA ARG A 64 -9.20 5.96 6.79
C ARG A 64 -10.55 5.35 7.16
N LYS A 65 -11.61 5.55 6.37
CA LYS A 65 -12.92 4.91 6.61
C LYS A 65 -12.81 3.39 6.60
N ILE A 66 -12.15 2.82 5.57
CA ILE A 66 -11.94 1.38 5.46
C ILE A 66 -11.14 0.86 6.66
N THR A 67 -10.07 1.55 7.06
CA THR A 67 -9.20 1.07 8.14
C THR A 67 -9.86 1.20 9.53
N LYS A 68 -10.68 2.22 9.73
CA LYS A 68 -11.36 2.49 11.00
C LYS A 68 -12.50 1.49 11.27
N ASP A 69 -13.02 0.85 10.24
CA ASP A 69 -14.01 -0.23 10.32
C ASP A 69 -13.39 -1.58 10.73
N PHE A 70 -12.08 -1.75 10.54
CA PHE A 70 -11.32 -2.93 10.96
C PHE A 70 -10.82 -2.87 12.42
N GLY A 71 -11.30 -1.89 13.21
CA GLY A 71 -10.89 -1.64 14.61
C GLY A 71 -11.88 -2.15 15.64
#